data_AF-A0A2D8K0B8-F1
#
_entry.id   AF-A0A2D8K0B8-F1
#
_cell.length_a   1.000
_cell.length_b   1.000
_cell.length_c   1.000
_cell.angle_alpha   90.00
_cell.angle_beta   90.00
_cell.angle_gamma   90.00
#
_symmetry.space_group_name_H-M   'P 1'
#
loop_
_entity.id
_entity.type
_entity.pdbx_description
1 polymer ?
#
loop_
_entity_poly.entity_id
_entity_poly.type
_entity_poly.pdbx_seq_one_letter_code
_entity_poly.pdbx_strand_id
1 'polypeptide(L)'
;MGSLARYRWGEWGYQETVLQLRIGRNPDAQIWVNHPGEVIHCGFGRPSYWGGCGALPRVHQYRNLAVVLFETHEGQPDFSHIWFPARAFDETIAASSLACARSGDGFVLASGTAPLEPIETGPTAGMEIRQTGRKTAWLFRLAESGEVEGGLAGFRRRFEALTHALAEDGTITVDDPDYGAVVFGMDGTITAEGRSLNPADWTIEGAIRPFD
;
A
#
# COMPACT_ATOMS: atom_id res chain seq x y z
N MET A 1 -6.52 -6.62 -4.48
CA MET A 1 -5.27 -5.82 -4.41
C MET A 1 -4.34 -6.31 -5.50
N GLY A 2 -3.74 -5.40 -6.27
CA GLY A 2 -2.72 -5.71 -7.26
C GLY A 2 -1.52 -4.79 -7.09
N SER A 3 -0.32 -5.34 -7.27
CA SER A 3 0.94 -4.64 -7.10
C SER A 3 1.89 -4.91 -8.25
N LEU A 4 2.91 -4.07 -8.39
CA LEU A 4 4.12 -4.46 -9.09
C LEU A 4 4.85 -5.56 -8.31
N ALA A 5 5.64 -6.35 -9.01
CA ALA A 5 6.53 -7.34 -8.43
C ALA A 5 7.92 -7.20 -9.04
N ARG A 6 8.92 -6.98 -8.19
CA ARG A 6 10.34 -6.89 -8.61
C ARG A 6 10.58 -5.93 -9.79
N TYR A 7 9.96 -4.74 -9.73
CA TYR A 7 10.06 -3.74 -10.80
C TYR A 7 10.91 -2.55 -10.38
N ARG A 8 12.18 -2.53 -10.80
CA ARG A 8 13.08 -1.36 -10.84
C ARG A 8 13.06 -0.45 -9.59
N TRP A 9 12.87 -1.02 -8.40
CA TRP A 9 12.78 -0.23 -7.17
C TRP A 9 14.09 0.53 -6.92
N GLY A 10 13.98 1.75 -6.39
CA GLY A 10 15.11 2.66 -6.20
C GLY A 10 15.56 3.40 -7.46
N GLU A 11 14.97 3.12 -8.63
CA GLU A 11 15.19 3.92 -9.84
C GLU A 11 14.17 5.07 -9.94
N TRP A 12 14.44 5.99 -10.87
CA TRP A 12 13.48 7.02 -11.29
C TRP A 12 12.26 6.36 -11.94
N GLY A 13 11.07 6.78 -11.51
CA GLY A 13 9.82 6.34 -12.12
C GLY A 13 9.24 7.33 -13.12
N TYR A 14 8.07 6.97 -13.66
CA TYR A 14 7.37 7.72 -14.69
C TYR A 14 5.85 7.73 -14.48
N GLN A 15 5.10 6.75 -14.98
CA GLN A 15 3.63 6.71 -14.92
C GLN A 15 3.09 5.39 -14.36
N GLU A 16 3.88 4.72 -13.53
CA GLU A 16 3.54 3.43 -12.95
C GLU A 16 2.53 3.55 -11.81
N THR A 17 1.52 2.69 -11.83
CA THR A 17 0.69 2.38 -10.65
C THR A 17 1.35 1.23 -9.90
N VAL A 18 1.96 1.54 -8.76
CA VAL A 18 2.83 0.60 -8.03
C VAL A 18 2.07 -0.38 -7.14
N LEU A 19 0.94 0.07 -6.58
CA LEU A 19 0.00 -0.72 -5.81
C LEU A 19 -1.38 -0.06 -5.89
N GLN A 20 -2.40 -0.86 -6.16
CA GLN A 20 -3.80 -0.44 -6.14
C GLN A 20 -4.68 -1.52 -5.50
N LEU A 21 -5.65 -1.07 -4.73
CA LEU A 21 -6.61 -1.94 -4.05
C LEU A 21 -8.00 -1.33 -4.08
N ARG A 22 -9.00 -2.20 -3.97
CA ARG A 22 -10.41 -1.85 -3.93
C ARG A 22 -11.09 -2.75 -2.91
N ILE A 23 -12.02 -2.18 -2.16
CA ILE A 23 -12.88 -2.91 -1.23
C ILE A 23 -14.34 -2.63 -1.57
N GLY A 24 -15.20 -3.61 -1.32
CA GLY A 24 -16.63 -3.50 -1.60
C GLY A 24 -16.98 -3.36 -3.09
N ARG A 25 -18.24 -2.97 -3.34
CA ARG A 25 -18.80 -2.86 -4.70
C ARG A 25 -18.76 -1.44 -5.26
N ASN A 26 -18.55 -0.43 -4.42
CA ASN A 26 -18.44 0.95 -4.89
C ASN A 26 -17.17 1.10 -5.77
N PRO A 27 -17.28 1.52 -7.04
CA PRO A 27 -16.10 1.78 -7.87
C PRO A 27 -15.24 2.93 -7.34
N ASP A 28 -15.76 3.83 -6.51
CA ASP A 28 -14.98 4.94 -5.95
C ASP A 28 -14.19 4.54 -4.69
N ALA A 29 -14.48 3.37 -4.10
CA ALA A 29 -13.79 2.83 -2.91
C ALA A 29 -12.45 2.18 -3.29
N GLN A 30 -11.58 2.96 -3.93
CA GLN A 30 -10.25 2.54 -4.40
C GLN A 30 -9.16 3.29 -3.64
N ILE A 31 -8.05 2.61 -3.40
CA ILE A 31 -6.85 3.17 -2.79
C ILE A 31 -5.66 2.82 -3.66
N TRP A 32 -4.79 3.78 -3.87
CA TRP A 32 -3.47 3.57 -4.44
C TRP A 32 -2.46 4.44 -3.71
N VAL A 33 -1.19 4.08 -3.84
CA VAL A 33 -0.06 4.78 -3.22
C VAL A 33 0.91 5.21 -4.31
N ASN A 34 1.49 6.39 -4.15
CA ASN A 34 2.57 6.86 -5.02
C ASN A 34 3.47 7.87 -4.32
N HIS A 35 4.59 8.18 -4.97
CA HIS A 35 5.44 9.33 -4.65
C HIS A 35 5.31 10.34 -5.79
N PRO A 36 4.81 11.56 -5.56
CA PRO A 36 4.52 12.50 -6.64
C PRO A 36 5.79 12.89 -7.40
N GLY A 37 5.67 13.08 -8.72
CA GLY A 37 6.75 13.65 -9.53
C GLY A 37 6.83 15.17 -9.47
N GLU A 38 5.74 15.82 -9.05
CA GLU A 38 5.63 17.27 -8.86
C GLU A 38 4.60 17.59 -7.77
N VAL A 39 4.65 18.78 -7.17
CA VAL A 39 3.71 19.21 -6.12
C VAL A 39 2.47 19.96 -6.66
N ILE A 40 2.43 20.19 -7.98
CA ILE A 40 1.32 20.88 -8.65
C ILE A 40 0.29 19.84 -9.10
N HIS A 41 -0.96 19.95 -8.63
CA HIS A 41 -2.00 18.93 -8.85
C HIS A 41 -2.38 18.74 -10.33
N CYS A 42 -2.44 19.85 -11.09
CA CYS A 42 -2.76 19.86 -12.52
C CYS A 42 -1.56 20.33 -13.34
N GLY A 43 -0.36 19.86 -12.99
CA GLY A 43 0.87 20.21 -13.67
C GLY A 43 1.11 19.40 -14.96
N PHE A 44 2.28 19.61 -15.55
CA PHE A 44 2.72 18.95 -16.78
C PHE A 44 3.75 17.85 -16.51
N GLY A 45 4.09 17.60 -15.24
CA GLY A 45 5.08 16.63 -14.83
C GLY A 45 4.74 15.21 -15.30
N ARG A 46 5.79 14.44 -15.57
CA ARG A 46 5.72 13.01 -15.85
C ARG A 46 6.87 12.34 -15.08
N PRO A 47 6.63 11.87 -13.84
CA PRO A 47 5.33 11.74 -13.16
C PRO A 47 4.67 13.07 -12.79
N SER A 48 3.35 13.05 -12.67
CA SER A 48 2.56 14.16 -12.11
C SER A 48 2.34 13.97 -10.61
N TYR A 49 1.46 14.77 -10.01
CA TYR A 49 1.07 14.64 -8.60
C TYR A 49 0.51 13.25 -8.26
N TRP A 50 -0.42 12.73 -9.07
CA TRP A 50 -1.05 11.42 -8.86
C TRP A 50 -0.69 10.39 -9.94
N GLY A 51 -0.27 10.85 -11.11
CA GLY A 51 0.05 9.99 -12.25
C GLY A 51 1.50 9.54 -12.23
N GLY A 52 1.77 8.44 -11.54
CA GLY A 52 3.06 7.76 -11.47
C GLY A 52 3.86 8.00 -10.19
N CYS A 53 5.10 7.52 -10.19
CA CYS A 53 6.03 7.66 -9.05
C CYS A 53 7.33 8.38 -9.46
N GLY A 54 7.73 9.43 -8.74
CA GLY A 54 9.03 10.08 -8.96
C GLY A 54 10.22 9.17 -8.64
N ALA A 55 10.13 8.44 -7.54
CA ALA A 55 11.03 7.36 -7.17
C ALA A 55 10.21 6.07 -7.07
N LEU A 56 10.67 5.00 -7.74
CA LEU A 56 9.99 3.71 -7.69
C LEU A 56 10.19 3.06 -6.32
N PRO A 57 9.11 2.76 -5.58
CA PRO A 57 9.24 2.10 -4.30
C PRO A 57 9.58 0.63 -4.46
N ARG A 58 10.16 0.06 -3.41
CA ARG A 58 10.18 -1.40 -3.26
C ARG A 58 8.80 -1.86 -2.80
N VAL A 59 8.13 -2.60 -3.68
CA VAL A 59 6.80 -3.16 -3.42
C VAL A 59 6.89 -4.66 -3.24
N HIS A 60 6.23 -5.15 -2.20
CA HIS A 60 6.06 -6.56 -1.90
C HIS A 60 4.61 -6.85 -1.55
N GLN A 61 4.07 -7.96 -2.05
CA GLN A 61 2.70 -8.38 -1.78
C GLN A 61 2.66 -9.88 -1.51
N TYR A 62 2.03 -10.25 -0.39
CA TYR A 62 1.68 -11.63 -0.09
C TYR A 62 0.21 -11.72 0.30
N ARG A 63 -0.59 -12.42 -0.50
CA ARG A 63 -2.06 -12.47 -0.35
C ARG A 63 -2.64 -11.04 -0.19
N ASN A 64 -3.23 -10.78 0.98
CA ASN A 64 -3.90 -9.55 1.38
C ASN A 64 -3.00 -8.65 2.26
N LEU A 65 -1.69 -8.88 2.28
CA LEU A 65 -0.67 -8.03 2.90
C LEU A 65 0.20 -7.41 1.80
N ALA A 66 0.46 -6.11 1.87
CA ALA A 66 1.45 -5.43 1.03
C ALA A 66 2.33 -4.49 1.84
N VAL A 67 3.58 -4.34 1.41
CA VAL A 67 4.57 -3.44 1.98
C VAL A 67 5.18 -2.60 0.85
N VAL A 68 5.20 -1.28 1.02
CA VAL A 68 5.70 -0.32 0.02
C VAL A 68 6.71 0.61 0.68
N LEU A 69 8.00 0.44 0.35
CA LEU A 69 9.09 1.26 0.88
C LEU A 69 9.50 2.30 -0.17
N PHE A 70 9.35 3.58 0.16
CA PHE A 70 9.86 4.70 -0.63
C PHE A 70 11.22 5.14 -0.11
N GLU A 71 12.16 5.34 -1.05
CA GLU A 71 13.39 6.09 -0.84
C GLU A 71 13.50 7.14 -1.96
N THR A 72 13.18 8.40 -1.62
CA THR A 72 13.11 9.52 -2.56
C THR A 72 14.48 10.16 -2.76
N HIS A 73 14.75 10.72 -3.94
CA HIS A 73 15.99 11.44 -4.21
C HIS A 73 15.94 12.92 -3.77
N GLU A 74 17.11 13.53 -3.61
CA GLU A 74 17.20 14.98 -3.38
C GLU A 74 16.59 15.75 -4.56
N GLY A 75 15.93 16.88 -4.28
CA GLY A 75 15.23 17.68 -5.28
C GLY A 75 13.86 17.14 -5.72
N GLN A 76 13.51 15.91 -5.33
CA GLN A 76 12.14 15.40 -5.45
C GLN A 76 11.30 15.79 -4.23
N PRO A 77 9.96 15.80 -4.36
CA PRO A 77 9.06 15.95 -3.22
C PRO A 77 9.46 15.01 -2.08
N ASP A 78 9.40 15.50 -0.86
CA ASP A 78 9.86 14.77 0.33
C ASP A 78 8.70 14.08 1.05
N PHE A 79 7.70 13.61 0.31
CA PHE A 79 6.57 12.87 0.86
C PHE A 79 6.07 11.80 -0.11
N SER A 80 5.47 10.76 0.43
CA SER A 80 4.62 9.83 -0.33
C SER A 80 3.19 9.95 0.16
N HIS A 81 2.23 9.50 -0.64
CA HIS A 81 0.82 9.65 -0.30
C HIS A 81 -0.05 8.53 -0.83
N ILE A 82 -1.22 8.40 -0.22
CA ILE A 82 -2.27 7.49 -0.66
C ILE A 82 -3.50 8.29 -1.04
N TRP A 83 -4.16 7.86 -2.12
CA TRP A 83 -5.55 8.23 -2.34
C TRP A 83 -6.40 7.38 -1.40
N PHE A 84 -7.07 8.03 -0.46
CA PHE A 84 -7.92 7.42 0.54
C PHE A 84 -9.25 8.17 0.58
N PRO A 85 -10.23 7.77 -0.25
CA PRO A 85 -11.48 8.51 -0.43
C PRO A 85 -12.44 8.27 0.72
N ALA A 86 -12.21 8.92 1.87
CA ALA A 86 -12.92 8.63 3.12
C ALA A 86 -14.46 8.62 2.95
N ARG A 87 -14.99 9.54 2.14
CA ARG A 87 -16.43 9.66 1.84
C ARG A 87 -17.02 8.56 0.95
N ALA A 88 -16.18 7.77 0.27
CA ALA A 88 -16.61 6.68 -0.60
C ALA A 88 -16.75 5.34 0.14
N PHE A 89 -16.21 5.26 1.36
CA PHE A 89 -16.31 4.11 2.25
C PHE A 89 -17.55 4.20 3.15
N ASP A 90 -18.00 3.05 3.65
CA ASP A 90 -19.14 3.00 4.57
C ASP A 90 -18.76 3.47 5.98
N GLU A 91 -17.50 3.25 6.36
CA GLU A 91 -16.97 3.53 7.69
C GLU A 91 -15.46 3.74 7.59
N THR A 92 -14.91 4.70 8.37
CA THR A 92 -13.47 4.97 8.43
C THR A 92 -13.01 5.24 9.86
N ILE A 93 -11.79 4.82 10.18
CA ILE A 93 -11.08 5.20 11.42
C ILE A 93 -9.73 5.79 11.03
N ALA A 94 -9.44 7.01 11.47
CA ALA A 94 -8.15 7.66 11.27
C ALA A 94 -7.41 7.81 12.61
N ALA A 95 -6.10 7.60 12.60
CA ALA A 95 -5.19 7.82 13.72
C ALA A 95 -3.85 8.36 13.20
N SER A 96 -2.93 8.69 14.11
CA SER A 96 -1.64 9.30 13.74
C SER A 96 -0.75 8.41 12.87
N SER A 97 -0.85 7.10 12.95
CA SER A 97 0.02 6.16 12.22
C SER A 97 -0.74 5.18 11.32
N LEU A 98 -2.08 5.25 11.30
CA LEU A 98 -2.91 4.34 10.52
C LEU A 98 -4.23 4.98 10.08
N ALA A 99 -4.77 4.45 8.99
CA ALA A 99 -6.13 4.70 8.52
C ALA A 99 -6.79 3.36 8.16
N CYS A 100 -8.01 3.15 8.65
CA CYS A 100 -8.81 1.98 8.33
C CYS A 100 -10.10 2.40 7.62
N ALA A 101 -10.58 1.55 6.72
CA ALA A 101 -11.89 1.70 6.10
C ALA A 101 -12.64 0.36 5.95
N ARG A 102 -13.97 0.44 5.93
CA ARG A 102 -14.87 -0.64 5.54
C ARG A 102 -15.72 -0.20 4.34
N SER A 103 -15.91 -1.08 3.37
CA SER A 103 -16.94 -0.93 2.33
C SER A 103 -17.55 -2.29 1.99
N GLY A 104 -18.86 -2.42 2.18
CA GLY A 104 -19.53 -3.72 2.22
C GLY A 104 -18.84 -4.64 3.23
N ASP A 105 -18.44 -5.81 2.74
CA ASP A 105 -17.71 -6.83 3.50
C ASP A 105 -16.18 -6.67 3.44
N GLY A 106 -15.64 -5.67 2.74
CA GLY A 106 -14.20 -5.47 2.64
C GLY A 106 -13.67 -4.52 3.71
N PHE A 107 -12.55 -4.91 4.34
CA PHE A 107 -11.76 -4.08 5.24
C PHE A 107 -10.40 -3.75 4.63
N VAL A 108 -9.89 -2.57 4.97
CA VAL A 108 -8.50 -2.17 4.69
C VAL A 108 -7.91 -1.41 5.87
N LEU A 109 -6.67 -1.70 6.21
CA LEU A 109 -5.80 -0.92 7.07
C LEU A 109 -4.61 -0.47 6.24
N ALA A 110 -4.31 0.82 6.26
CA ALA A 110 -3.08 1.40 5.79
C ALA A 110 -2.33 1.95 7.01
N SER A 111 -1.12 1.47 7.28
CA SER A 111 -0.24 2.03 8.31
C SER A 111 1.03 2.62 7.70
N GLY A 112 1.62 3.55 8.44
CA GLY A 112 2.76 4.32 8.02
C GLY A 112 3.88 4.39 9.06
N THR A 113 5.14 4.44 8.62
CA THR A 113 6.30 4.65 9.51
C THR A 113 6.51 6.10 9.98
N ALA A 114 5.93 7.06 9.28
CA ALA A 114 5.83 8.47 9.65
C ALA A 114 4.35 8.83 9.92
N PRO A 115 4.08 9.94 10.65
CA PRO A 115 2.72 10.39 10.87
C PRO A 115 1.91 10.48 9.57
N LEU A 116 0.68 9.99 9.63
CA LEU A 116 -0.29 10.10 8.54
C LEU A 116 -0.99 11.46 8.64
N GLU A 117 -0.91 12.23 7.57
CA GLU A 117 -1.43 13.60 7.49
C GLU A 117 -2.59 13.65 6.47
N PRO A 118 -3.85 13.60 6.92
CA PRO A 118 -4.99 13.80 6.04
C PRO A 118 -4.99 15.20 5.44
N ILE A 119 -5.27 15.31 4.15
CA ILE A 119 -5.42 16.59 3.48
C ILE A 119 -6.87 17.06 3.58
N GLU A 120 -7.07 18.19 4.26
CA GLU A 120 -8.41 18.71 4.58
C GLU A 120 -8.84 19.87 3.68
N THR A 121 -7.94 20.41 2.85
CA THR A 121 -8.22 21.57 2.00
C THR A 121 -7.64 21.38 0.59
N GLY A 122 -8.17 22.14 -0.37
CA GLY A 122 -7.73 22.06 -1.77
C GLY A 122 -8.37 20.93 -2.58
N PRO A 123 -7.83 20.62 -3.76
CA PRO A 123 -8.47 19.73 -4.74
C PRO A 123 -8.68 18.29 -4.27
N THR A 124 -7.85 17.81 -3.35
CA THR A 124 -7.82 16.43 -2.84
C THR A 124 -8.38 16.31 -1.42
N ALA A 125 -9.03 17.37 -0.91
CA ALA A 125 -9.58 17.42 0.44
C ALA A 125 -10.49 16.21 0.75
N GLY A 126 -10.18 15.50 1.84
CA GLY A 126 -10.89 14.31 2.27
C GLY A 126 -10.65 13.06 1.41
N MET A 127 -9.70 13.11 0.49
CA MET A 127 -9.37 12.02 -0.43
C MET A 127 -7.89 11.62 -0.41
N GLU A 128 -7.05 12.32 0.36
CA GLU A 128 -5.60 12.14 0.37
C GLU A 128 -5.07 12.07 1.80
N ILE A 129 -4.12 11.16 2.01
CA ILE A 129 -3.33 11.06 3.24
C ILE A 129 -1.85 11.02 2.85
N ARG A 130 -1.03 11.87 3.48
CA ARG A 130 0.42 11.97 3.21
C ARG A 130 1.26 11.39 4.34
N GLN A 131 2.47 11.01 3.96
CA GLN A 131 3.58 10.79 4.87
C GLN A 131 4.76 11.66 4.43
N THR A 132 5.16 12.59 5.29
CA THR A 132 6.36 13.40 5.08
C THR A 132 7.61 12.60 5.47
N GLY A 133 8.60 12.56 4.59
CA GLY A 133 9.89 11.92 4.77
C GLY A 133 10.45 11.32 3.49
N ARG A 134 11.78 11.36 3.34
CA ARG A 134 12.49 10.77 2.19
C ARG A 134 12.58 9.25 2.23
N LYS A 135 12.46 8.67 3.42
CA LYS A 135 12.41 7.22 3.66
C LYS A 135 11.15 6.91 4.44
N THR A 136 10.14 6.40 3.76
CA THR A 136 8.83 6.10 4.34
C THR A 136 8.40 4.70 3.92
N ALA A 137 7.61 4.03 4.76
CA ALA A 137 6.98 2.77 4.39
C ALA A 137 5.50 2.79 4.70
N TRP A 138 4.74 2.22 3.76
CA TRP A 138 3.32 1.93 3.90
C TRP A 138 3.12 0.43 4.01
N LEU A 139 2.30 -0.01 4.96
CA LEU A 139 1.80 -1.38 5.03
C LEU A 139 0.30 -1.37 4.80
N PHE A 140 -0.17 -2.30 3.97
CA PHE A 140 -1.59 -2.48 3.70
C PHE A 140 -2.03 -3.87 4.09
N ARG A 141 -3.12 -3.97 4.85
CA ARG A 141 -3.76 -5.23 5.18
C ARG A 141 -5.22 -5.19 4.78
N LEU A 142 -5.69 -6.19 4.03
CA LEU A 142 -7.09 -6.36 3.69
C LEU A 142 -7.67 -7.60 4.38
N ALA A 143 -8.93 -7.54 4.76
CA ALA A 143 -9.66 -8.69 5.25
C ALA A 143 -11.11 -8.64 4.77
N GLU A 144 -11.78 -9.77 4.81
CA GLU A 144 -13.24 -9.82 4.65
C GLU A 144 -13.94 -9.76 6.01
N SER A 145 -15.20 -9.31 6.03
CA SER A 145 -15.96 -9.07 7.25
C SER A 145 -16.15 -10.32 8.08
N GLY A 146 -16.30 -11.47 7.43
CA GLY A 146 -16.41 -12.79 8.07
C GLY A 146 -15.13 -13.26 8.77
N GLU A 147 -13.97 -12.66 8.48
CA GLU A 147 -12.69 -13.03 9.07
C GLU A 147 -12.39 -12.28 10.38
N VAL A 148 -13.22 -11.28 10.73
CA VAL A 148 -12.90 -10.33 11.81
C VAL A 148 -14.10 -10.09 12.73
N GLU A 149 -13.94 -10.44 14.00
CA GLU A 149 -14.91 -10.10 15.04
C GLU A 149 -14.88 -8.61 15.40
N GLY A 150 -16.06 -8.01 15.59
CA GLY A 150 -16.18 -6.64 16.11
C GLY A 150 -16.07 -5.52 15.07
N GLY A 151 -16.25 -5.84 13.79
CA GLY A 151 -16.32 -4.84 12.71
C GLY A 151 -15.00 -4.09 12.48
N LEU A 152 -15.06 -2.84 12.01
CA LEU A 152 -13.87 -2.05 11.67
C LEU A 152 -12.97 -1.79 12.90
N ALA A 153 -13.57 -1.62 14.08
CA ALA A 153 -12.82 -1.45 15.33
C ALA A 153 -12.06 -2.72 15.73
N GLY A 154 -12.68 -3.89 15.58
CA GLY A 154 -12.03 -5.18 15.81
C GLY A 154 -10.90 -5.44 14.80
N PHE A 155 -11.13 -5.10 13.54
CA PHE A 155 -10.13 -5.18 12.48
C PHE A 155 -8.92 -4.30 12.79
N ARG A 156 -9.14 -3.03 13.15
CA ARG A 156 -8.07 -2.13 13.60
C ARG A 156 -7.28 -2.76 14.74
N ARG A 157 -7.94 -3.19 15.82
CA ARG A 157 -7.26 -3.75 17.00
C ARG A 157 -6.42 -4.98 16.65
N ARG A 158 -6.84 -5.79 15.68
CA ARG A 158 -6.09 -6.97 15.23
C ARG A 158 -4.78 -6.57 14.55
N PHE A 159 -4.78 -5.52 13.74
CA PHE A 159 -3.66 -5.17 12.84
C PHE A 159 -2.98 -3.83 13.17
N GLU A 160 -3.37 -3.10 14.22
CA GLU A 160 -2.80 -1.78 14.54
C GLU A 160 -1.32 -1.82 14.94
N ALA A 161 -0.83 -2.99 15.38
CA ALA A 161 0.58 -3.22 15.69
C ALA A 161 1.40 -3.69 14.48
N LEU A 162 0.79 -3.85 13.30
CA LEU A 162 1.46 -4.32 12.09
C LEU A 162 2.57 -3.35 11.69
N THR A 163 3.79 -3.86 11.65
CA THR A 163 5.00 -3.13 11.27
C THR A 163 5.93 -4.05 10.47
N HIS A 164 7.02 -3.50 9.96
CA HIS A 164 8.06 -4.26 9.30
C HIS A 164 9.41 -4.10 10.02
N ALA A 165 10.22 -5.14 9.98
CA ALA A 165 11.64 -5.09 10.28
C ALA A 165 12.42 -5.11 8.96
N LEU A 166 13.42 -4.25 8.82
CA LEU A 166 14.35 -4.23 7.68
C LEU A 166 15.74 -4.63 8.18
N ALA A 167 16.25 -5.76 7.70
CA ALA A 167 17.60 -6.24 8.00
C ALA A 167 18.65 -5.55 7.10
N GLU A 168 19.93 -5.65 7.47
CA GLU A 168 21.05 -5.04 6.74
C GLU A 168 21.22 -5.59 5.31
N ASP A 169 20.87 -6.86 5.09
CA ASP A 169 20.86 -7.50 3.77
C ASP A 169 19.66 -7.10 2.89
N GLY A 170 18.83 -6.20 3.39
CA GLY A 170 17.61 -5.75 2.74
C GLY A 170 16.43 -6.70 2.92
N THR A 171 16.51 -7.76 3.72
CA THR A 171 15.36 -8.61 4.00
C THR A 171 14.32 -7.84 4.81
N ILE A 172 13.05 -7.89 4.38
CA ILE A 172 11.93 -7.30 5.12
C ILE A 172 11.15 -8.43 5.78
N THR A 173 10.87 -8.31 7.07
CA THR A 173 10.00 -9.25 7.80
C THR A 173 8.80 -8.51 8.36
N VAL A 174 7.61 -9.07 8.15
CA VAL A 174 6.36 -8.61 8.77
C VAL A 174 5.76 -9.77 9.55
N ASP A 175 5.57 -9.57 10.86
CA ASP A 175 4.83 -10.52 11.71
C ASP A 175 3.33 -10.21 11.60
N ASP A 176 2.66 -10.91 10.68
CA ASP A 176 1.23 -10.75 10.43
C ASP A 176 0.41 -11.62 11.40
N PRO A 177 -0.64 -11.08 12.04
CA PRO A 177 -1.51 -11.85 12.94
C PRO A 177 -2.17 -13.10 12.34
N ASP A 178 -2.34 -13.16 11.02
CA ASP A 178 -2.95 -14.29 10.32
C ASP A 178 -1.92 -15.19 9.65
N TYR A 179 -0.87 -14.61 9.07
CA TYR A 179 0.10 -15.34 8.25
C TYR A 179 1.37 -15.74 9.03
N GLY A 180 1.54 -15.24 10.25
CA GLY A 180 2.79 -15.33 10.98
C GLY A 180 3.89 -14.50 10.32
N ALA A 181 5.14 -14.94 10.42
CA ALA A 181 6.26 -14.27 9.78
C ALA A 181 6.18 -14.36 8.25
N VAL A 182 6.07 -13.20 7.61
CA VAL A 182 6.15 -13.02 6.16
C VAL A 182 7.48 -12.35 5.83
N VAL A 183 8.32 -13.07 5.09
CA VAL A 183 9.68 -12.65 4.76
C VAL A 183 9.76 -12.28 3.28
N PHE A 184 10.26 -11.09 2.99
CA PHE A 184 10.43 -10.56 1.63
C PHE A 184 11.91 -10.30 1.34
N GLY A 185 12.47 -11.07 0.41
CA GLY A 185 13.85 -10.96 -0.03
C GLY A 185 14.12 -9.73 -0.88
N MET A 186 15.39 -9.34 -0.96
CA MET A 186 15.84 -8.22 -1.81
C MET A 186 15.80 -8.56 -3.30
N ASP A 187 15.71 -9.83 -3.66
CA ASP A 187 15.57 -10.30 -5.04
C ASP A 187 14.11 -10.41 -5.49
N GLY A 188 13.14 -10.10 -4.62
CA GLY A 188 11.71 -10.25 -4.91
C GLY A 188 11.09 -11.52 -4.33
N THR A 189 11.88 -12.46 -3.80
CA THR A 189 11.37 -13.70 -3.21
C THR A 189 10.52 -13.44 -1.98
N ILE A 190 9.53 -14.30 -1.74
CA ILE A 190 8.59 -14.20 -0.62
C ILE A 190 8.49 -15.56 0.05
N THR A 191 8.70 -15.61 1.36
CA THR A 191 8.54 -16.85 2.16
C THR A 191 7.55 -16.61 3.30
N ALA A 192 6.47 -17.39 3.34
CA ALA A 192 5.42 -17.30 4.36
C ALA A 192 4.54 -18.56 4.35
N GLU A 193 3.95 -18.92 5.49
CA GLU A 193 3.07 -20.10 5.65
C GLU A 193 3.66 -21.40 5.04
N GLY A 194 4.99 -21.59 5.11
CA GLY A 194 5.67 -22.73 4.50
C GLY A 194 5.76 -22.72 2.96
N ARG A 195 5.40 -21.61 2.31
CA ARG A 195 5.46 -21.40 0.86
C ARG A 195 6.63 -20.49 0.50
N SER A 196 7.20 -20.70 -0.68
CA SER A 196 8.16 -19.79 -1.30
C SER A 196 7.64 -19.37 -2.67
N LEU A 197 7.59 -18.06 -2.91
CA LEU A 197 7.22 -17.45 -4.18
C LEU A 197 8.43 -16.72 -4.73
N ASN A 198 8.79 -16.99 -5.98
CA ASN A 198 9.90 -16.34 -6.65
C ASN A 198 9.42 -15.68 -7.94
N PRO A 199 9.39 -14.33 -8.01
CA PRO A 199 8.99 -13.63 -9.23
C PRO A 199 9.83 -13.95 -10.46
N ALA A 200 11.06 -14.44 -10.30
CA ALA A 200 11.90 -14.86 -11.42
C ALA A 200 11.38 -16.15 -12.11
N ASP A 201 10.57 -16.93 -11.41
CA ASP A 201 9.98 -18.18 -11.93
C ASP A 201 8.58 -17.97 -12.50
N TRP A 202 8.05 -16.74 -12.45
CA TRP A 202 6.71 -16.43 -12.96
C TRP A 202 6.70 -16.44 -14.49
N THR A 203 5.67 -17.05 -15.05
CA THR A 203 5.44 -17.12 -16.49
C THR A 203 4.21 -16.30 -16.85
N ILE A 204 4.07 -15.96 -18.14
CA ILE A 204 2.85 -15.33 -18.67
C ILE A 204 1.71 -16.33 -18.88
N GLU A 205 1.95 -17.61 -18.62
CA GLU A 205 0.94 -18.67 -18.72
C GLU A 205 0.07 -18.67 -17.46
N GLY A 206 -1.25 -18.72 -17.64
CA GLY A 206 -2.20 -18.74 -16.54
C GLY A 206 -3.45 -19.55 -16.88
N ALA A 207 -4.12 -20.05 -15.85
CA ALA A 207 -5.41 -20.71 -15.98
C ALA A 207 -6.52 -19.79 -15.46
N ILE A 208 -7.54 -19.54 -16.28
CA ILE A 208 -8.76 -18.88 -15.84
C ILE A 208 -9.58 -19.93 -15.09
N ARG A 209 -9.82 -19.71 -13.79
CA ARG A 209 -10.87 -20.45 -13.08
C ARG A 209 -12.17 -19.65 -13.21
N PRO A 210 -13.23 -20.23 -13.80
CA PRO A 210 -14.54 -19.58 -13.77
C PRO A 210 -14.99 -19.42 -12.32
N PHE A 211 -15.66 -18.32 -12.02
CA PHE A 211 -16.34 -18.13 -10.75
C PHE A 211 -17.65 -18.93 -10.81
N ASP A 212 -17.78 -19.97 -9.98
CA ASP A 212 -19.04 -20.69 -9.76
C ASP A 212 -20.01 -19.85 -8.91
#